data_AF-A0A1J5KVP8-F1
#
_entry.id   AF-A0A1J5KVP8-F1
#
_cell.length_a   1.000
_cell.length_b   1.000
_cell.length_c   1.000
_cell.angle_alpha   90.00
_cell.angle_beta   90.00
_cell.angle_gamma   90.00
#
_symmetry.space_group_name_H-M   'P 1'
#
loop_
_entity.id
_entity.type
_entity.pdbx_description
1 polymer ?
#
loop_
_entity_poly.entity_id
_entity_poly.type
_entity_poly.pdbx_seq_one_letter_code
_entity_poly.pdbx_strand_id
1 'polypeptide(L)'
;MKENNFTTLYYFMNEEVVLVEIEFTTVSGDKLIQWFKITENLSTIDKLNYKSQDSQNINGNNINVRVFEDAELRFDNDFGKFQHGENGYIVMKRPIQDMPHELSDKLSQLVKAL
;
A
#
# COMPACT_ATOMS: atom_id res chain seq x y z
N MET A 1 -22.70 3.71 2.41
CA MET A 1 -21.31 3.43 1.98
C MET A 1 -21.36 3.03 0.52
N LYS A 2 -20.61 3.70 -0.37
CA LYS A 2 -20.42 3.17 -1.73
C LYS A 2 -19.63 1.87 -1.61
N GLU A 3 -20.08 0.81 -2.26
CA GLU A 3 -19.29 -0.41 -2.38
C GLU A 3 -18.06 -0.07 -3.22
N ASN A 4 -16.89 -0.09 -2.59
CA ASN A 4 -15.63 0.03 -3.30
C ASN A 4 -15.42 -1.26 -4.10
N ASN A 5 -14.96 -1.13 -5.34
CA ASN A 5 -14.60 -2.24 -6.22
C ASN A 5 -13.27 -2.92 -5.83
N PHE A 6 -12.79 -2.67 -4.62
CA PHE A 6 -11.55 -3.19 -4.08
C PHE A 6 -11.65 -3.37 -2.56
N THR A 7 -10.80 -4.25 -2.04
CA THR A 7 -10.55 -4.46 -0.61
C THR A 7 -9.18 -3.88 -0.26
N THR A 8 -9.08 -3.10 0.82
CA THR A 8 -7.76 -2.68 1.33
C THR A 8 -7.19 -3.78 2.21
N LEU A 9 -5.96 -4.20 1.96
CA LEU A 9 -5.25 -5.23 2.73
C LEU A 9 -4.31 -4.62 3.76
N TYR A 10 -3.59 -3.57 3.36
CA TYR A 10 -2.69 -2.83 4.23
C TYR A 10 -2.82 -1.34 4.02
N TYR A 11 -2.70 -0.61 5.13
CA TYR A 11 -2.68 0.83 5.17
C TYR A 11 -1.56 1.25 6.13
N PHE A 12 -0.54 1.90 5.58
CA PHE A 12 0.56 2.47 6.34
C PHE A 12 0.63 3.97 6.13
N MET A 13 1.03 4.72 7.16
CA MET A 13 1.25 6.15 7.00
C MET A 13 2.28 6.72 7.97
N ASN A 14 2.86 7.84 7.59
CA ASN A 14 3.44 8.84 8.48
C ASN A 14 3.01 10.24 7.97
N GLU A 15 3.73 11.28 8.38
CA GLU A 15 3.45 12.67 7.98
C GLU A 15 3.75 12.97 6.50
N GLU A 16 4.59 12.15 5.86
CA GLU A 16 5.12 12.40 4.51
C GLU A 16 4.50 11.48 3.45
N VAL A 17 4.26 10.23 3.81
CA VAL A 17 3.85 9.18 2.88
C VAL A 17 2.76 8.29 3.47
N VAL A 18 1.85 7.89 2.59
CA VAL A 18 0.87 6.85 2.81
C VAL A 18 1.16 5.72 1.83
N LEU A 19 1.09 4.47 2.30
CA LEU A 19 1.17 3.27 1.46
C LEU A 19 -0.11 2.47 1.62
N VAL A 20 -0.69 2.04 0.51
CA VAL A 20 -1.90 1.22 0.50
C VAL A 20 -1.71 0.02 -0.40
N GLU A 21 -2.00 -1.17 0.12
CA GLU A 21 -2.19 -2.38 -0.67
C GLU A 21 -3.68 -2.62 -0.84
N ILE A 22 -4.12 -2.80 -2.08
CA ILE A 22 -5.50 -3.17 -2.40
C ILE A 22 -5.55 -4.47 -3.20
N GLU A 23 -6.61 -5.25 -3.00
CA GLU A 23 -7.04 -6.34 -3.86
C GLU A 23 -8.29 -5.89 -4.62
N PHE A 24 -8.34 -6.07 -5.94
CA PHE A 24 -9.52 -5.80 -6.75
C PHE A 24 -9.73 -6.87 -7.81
N THR A 25 -10.95 -6.96 -8.33
CA THR A 25 -11.30 -7.88 -9.41
C THR A 25 -11.47 -7.10 -10.71
N THR A 26 -10.78 -7.50 -11.77
CA THR A 26 -10.91 -6.89 -13.10
C THR A 26 -12.25 -7.27 -13.75
N VAL A 27 -12.56 -6.64 -14.89
CA VAL A 27 -13.74 -7.00 -15.70
C VAL A 27 -13.66 -8.45 -16.23
N SER A 28 -12.45 -8.98 -16.45
CA SER A 28 -12.23 -10.39 -16.82
C SER A 28 -12.42 -11.37 -15.67
N GLY A 29 -12.60 -10.89 -14.44
CA GLY A 29 -12.74 -11.72 -13.23
C GLY A 29 -11.41 -12.06 -12.56
N ASP A 30 -10.30 -11.47 -13.01
CA ASP A 30 -8.98 -11.70 -12.44
C ASP A 30 -8.81 -10.91 -11.14
N LYS A 31 -8.29 -11.55 -10.10
CA LYS A 31 -7.92 -10.87 -8.87
C LYS A 31 -6.51 -10.30 -8.99
N LEU A 32 -6.40 -8.99 -8.81
CA LEU A 32 -5.13 -8.28 -8.86
C LEU A 32 -4.84 -7.60 -7.52
N ILE A 33 -3.56 -7.57 -7.18
CA ILE A 33 -3.02 -6.83 -6.04
C ILE A 33 -2.30 -5.60 -6.59
N GLN A 34 -2.54 -4.45 -5.97
CA GLN A 34 -1.86 -3.21 -6.32
C GLN A 34 -1.42 -2.45 -5.09
N TRP A 35 -0.18 -1.98 -5.13
CA TRP A 35 0.37 -1.05 -4.16
C TRP A 35 0.37 0.37 -4.70
N PHE A 36 0.04 1.32 -3.83
CA PHE A 36 0.10 2.75 -4.10
C PHE A 36 0.94 3.46 -3.05
N LYS A 37 1.75 4.41 -3.50
CA LYS A 37 2.41 5.42 -2.68
C LYS A 37 1.68 6.74 -2.86
N ILE A 38 1.31 7.38 -1.78
CA ILE A 38 0.62 8.67 -1.79
C ILE A 38 1.44 9.66 -0.97
N THR A 39 1.70 10.84 -1.54
CA THR A 39 2.45 11.91 -0.86
C THR A 39 1.63 13.21 -0.84
N GLU A 40 2.09 14.17 -0.03
CA GLU A 40 1.59 15.55 -0.03
C GLU A 40 0.06 15.66 0.08
N ASN A 41 -0.54 15.24 1.19
CA ASN A 41 -1.99 15.38 1.45
C ASN A 41 -2.87 14.89 0.29
N LEU A 42 -2.55 13.74 -0.31
CA LEU A 42 -3.28 13.15 -1.44
C LEU A 42 -3.11 13.89 -2.78
N SER A 43 -2.06 14.72 -2.96
CA SER A 43 -1.78 15.40 -4.23
C SER A 43 -1.28 14.44 -5.29
N THR A 44 -0.42 13.49 -4.90
CA THR A 44 0.28 12.59 -5.80
C THR A 44 0.02 11.15 -5.38
N ILE A 45 -0.46 10.32 -6.31
CA ILE A 45 -0.73 8.89 -6.11
C ILE A 45 0.04 8.12 -7.18
N ASP A 46 1.09 7.44 -6.76
CA ASP A 46 1.95 6.65 -7.62
C ASP A 46 1.67 5.16 -7.45
N LYS A 47 1.48 4.48 -8.58
CA LYS A 47 1.42 3.03 -8.63
C LYS A 47 2.83 2.46 -8.39
N LEU A 48 3.00 1.60 -7.40
CA LEU A 48 4.26 0.89 -7.20
C LEU A 48 4.30 -0.37 -8.09
N ASN A 49 5.37 -0.51 -8.88
CA ASN A 49 5.59 -1.65 -9.77
C ASN A 49 6.07 -2.85 -8.96
N TYR A 50 5.14 -3.68 -8.49
CA TYR A 50 5.42 -4.86 -7.68
C TYR A 50 6.28 -5.88 -8.43
N LYS A 51 7.33 -6.39 -7.75
CA LYS A 51 8.24 -7.42 -8.28
C LYS A 51 8.13 -8.73 -7.52
N SER A 52 8.21 -8.70 -6.19
CA SER A 52 8.21 -9.92 -5.37
C SER A 52 7.84 -9.67 -3.91
N GLN A 53 7.58 -10.75 -3.20
CA GLN A 53 7.36 -10.76 -1.76
C GLN A 53 8.13 -11.88 -1.09
N ASP A 54 8.54 -11.64 0.16
CA ASP A 54 9.22 -12.61 1.02
C ASP A 54 8.77 -12.42 2.49
N SER A 55 9.08 -13.40 3.34
CA SER A 55 8.80 -13.37 4.77
C SER A 55 10.03 -13.88 5.53
N GLN A 56 10.57 -13.03 6.41
CA GLN A 56 11.82 -13.31 7.13
C GLN A 56 11.57 -13.35 8.62
N ASN A 57 11.95 -14.43 9.29
CA ASN A 57 11.93 -14.48 10.74
C ASN A 57 13.25 -13.92 11.28
N ILE A 58 13.19 -12.78 11.97
CA ILE A 58 14.36 -12.12 12.57
C ILE A 58 14.12 -12.07 14.08
N ASN A 59 14.89 -12.83 14.85
CA ASN A 59 14.79 -12.89 16.32
C ASN A 59 13.36 -13.19 16.83
N GLY A 60 12.60 -14.02 16.11
CA GLY A 60 11.22 -14.36 16.46
C GLY A 60 10.15 -13.44 15.87
N ASN A 61 10.54 -12.31 15.26
CA ASN A 61 9.62 -11.41 14.58
C ASN A 61 9.49 -11.77 13.10
N ASN A 62 8.25 -11.87 12.61
CA ASN A 62 7.99 -12.12 11.20
C ASN A 62 7.96 -10.80 10.42
N ILE A 63 8.99 -10.57 9.61
CA ILE A 63 9.12 -9.39 8.76
C ILE A 63 8.66 -9.74 7.35
N ASN A 64 7.60 -9.09 6.90
CA ASN A 64 7.14 -9.13 5.51
C ASN A 64 8.01 -8.21 4.67
N VAL A 65 8.44 -8.69 3.51
CA VAL A 65 9.18 -7.90 2.52
C VAL A 65 8.34 -7.80 1.26
N ARG A 66 8.23 -6.59 0.71
CA ARG A 66 7.66 -6.31 -0.61
C ARG A 66 8.69 -5.56 -1.41
N VAL A 67 9.05 -6.10 -2.56
CA VAL A 67 10.03 -5.51 -3.47
C VAL A 67 9.27 -4.95 -4.67
N PHE A 68 9.59 -3.71 -5.00
CA PHE A 68 9.08 -2.98 -6.15
C PHE A 68 10.23 -2.69 -7.11
N GLU A 69 9.95 -2.04 -8.23
CA GLU A 69 10.96 -1.77 -9.25
C GLU A 69 12.13 -0.91 -8.76
N ASP A 70 11.80 0.12 -7.97
CA ASP A 70 12.65 1.17 -7.43
C ASP A 70 12.49 1.38 -5.91
N ALA A 71 11.78 0.46 -5.25
CA ALA A 71 11.48 0.57 -3.83
C ALA A 71 11.41 -0.79 -3.11
N GLU A 72 11.51 -0.76 -1.78
CA GLU A 72 11.34 -1.92 -0.90
C GLU A 72 10.57 -1.50 0.36
N LEU A 73 9.57 -2.29 0.75
CA LEU A 73 8.87 -2.15 2.03
C LEU A 73 9.15 -3.39 2.89
N ARG A 74 9.72 -3.17 4.09
CA ARG A 74 9.88 -4.20 5.13
C ARG A 74 9.00 -3.85 6.31
N PHE A 75 8.12 -4.74 6.74
CA PHE A 75 7.16 -4.43 7.78
C PHE A 75 6.78 -5.61 8.67
N ASP A 76 6.39 -5.31 9.90
CA ASP A 76 5.78 -6.25 10.83
C ASP A 76 4.30 -5.88 11.06
N ASN A 77 3.75 -6.24 12.21
CA ASN A 77 2.35 -5.95 12.52
C ASN A 77 2.09 -4.46 12.82
N ASP A 78 3.11 -3.69 13.17
CA ASP A 78 2.96 -2.35 13.74
C ASP A 78 3.65 -1.29 12.87
N PHE A 79 4.83 -1.59 12.33
CA PHE A 79 5.66 -0.62 11.60
C PHE A 79 6.17 -1.18 10.28
N GLY A 80 6.48 -0.25 9.36
CA GLY A 80 7.15 -0.52 8.12
C GLY A 80 8.32 0.44 7.89
N LYS A 81 9.39 -0.06 7.29
CA LYS A 81 10.44 0.74 6.68
C LYS A 81 10.29 0.67 5.17
N PHE A 82 10.01 1.81 4.55
CA PHE A 82 9.86 1.97 3.11
C PHE A 82 11.06 2.72 2.54
N GLN A 83 11.82 2.08 1.67
CA GLN A 83 12.92 2.70 0.93
C GLN A 83 12.49 2.88 -0.52
N HIS A 84 12.55 4.10 -1.06
CA HIS A 84 12.24 4.39 -2.46
C HIS A 84 13.30 5.33 -3.03
N GLY A 85 14.15 4.81 -3.92
CA GLY A 85 15.37 5.47 -4.35
C GLY A 85 16.28 5.77 -3.15
N GLU A 86 16.73 7.02 -3.01
CA GLU A 86 17.55 7.46 -1.87
C GLU A 86 16.72 7.81 -0.62
N ASN A 87 15.38 7.89 -0.74
CA ASN A 87 14.51 8.30 0.36
C ASN A 87 14.05 7.11 1.20
N GLY A 88 14.18 7.22 2.52
CA GLY A 88 13.74 6.21 3.48
C GLY A 88 12.67 6.78 4.43
N TYR A 89 11.58 6.04 4.60
CA TYR A 89 10.44 6.41 5.44
C TYR A 89 10.18 5.33 6.47
N ILE A 90 9.89 5.75 7.71
CA ILE A 90 9.29 4.87 8.72
C ILE A 90 7.81 5.17 8.77
N VAL A 91 7.00 4.15 8.52
CA VAL A 91 5.53 4.24 8.46
C VAL A 91 4.91 3.35 9.51
N MET A 92 3.74 3.75 10.01
CA MET A 92 2.98 2.97 10.98
C MET A 92 1.82 2.29 10.28
N LYS A 93 1.58 1.02 10.59
CA LYS A 93 0.36 0.35 10.17
C LYS A 93 -0.82 0.99 10.87
N ARG A 94 -1.88 1.27 10.13
CA ARG A 94 -3.12 1.84 10.65
C ARG A 94 -4.29 0.89 10.40
N PRO A 95 -5.30 0.88 11.28
CA PRO A 95 -6.56 0.23 11.00
C PRO A 95 -7.15 0.75 9.67
N ILE A 96 -7.65 -0.14 8.83
CA ILE A 96 -8.21 0.25 7.52
C ILE A 96 -9.40 1.22 7.67
N GLN A 97 -10.16 1.09 8.76
CA GLN A 97 -11.27 1.97 9.11
C GLN A 97 -10.85 3.43 9.40
N ASP A 98 -9.57 3.66 9.70
CA ASP A 98 -9.02 5.01 9.92
C ASP A 98 -8.64 5.68 8.60
N MET A 99 -8.68 4.95 7.47
CA MET A 99 -8.32 5.50 6.17
C MET A 99 -9.31 6.60 5.78
N PRO A 100 -8.84 7.82 5.44
CA PRO A 100 -9.72 8.91 5.04
C PRO A 100 -10.61 8.54 3.86
N HIS A 101 -11.89 8.90 3.93
CA HIS A 101 -12.85 8.65 2.85
C HIS A 101 -12.38 9.21 1.51
N GLU A 102 -11.74 10.39 1.50
CA GLU A 102 -11.21 11.00 0.28
C GLU A 102 -10.16 10.11 -0.42
N LEU A 103 -9.26 9.48 0.36
CA LEU A 103 -8.27 8.55 -0.19
C LEU A 103 -8.96 7.31 -0.76
N SER A 104 -9.95 6.77 -0.04
CA SER A 104 -10.72 5.61 -0.51
C SER A 104 -11.44 5.89 -1.84
N ASP A 105 -12.07 7.07 -1.96
CA ASP A 105 -12.74 7.50 -3.19
C ASP A 105 -11.74 7.68 -4.35
N LYS A 106 -10.57 8.29 -4.09
CA LYS A 106 -9.50 8.44 -5.10
C LYS A 106 -9.00 7.09 -5.61
N LEU A 107 -8.76 6.13 -4.70
CA LEU A 107 -8.36 4.77 -5.08
C LEU A 107 -9.44 4.06 -5.90
N SER A 108 -10.72 4.22 -5.56
CA SER A 108 -11.81 3.61 -6.35
C SER A 108 -11.86 4.16 -7.78
N GLN A 109 -11.60 5.46 -7.96
CA GLN A 109 -11.54 6.07 -9.29
C GLN A 109 -10.38 5.50 -10.12
N LEU A 110 -9.20 5.34 -9.52
CA LEU A 110 -8.03 4.77 -10.19
C LEU A 110 -8.26 3.32 -10.61
N VAL A 111 -8.86 2.50 -9.74
CA VAL A 111 -9.14 1.09 -10.06
C VAL A 111 -10.14 0.96 -11.20
N LYS A 112 -11.14 1.86 -11.30
CA LYS A 112 -12.12 1.83 -12.41
C LYS A 112 -11.51 2.18 -13.77
N ALA A 113 -10.34 2.83 -13.78
CA ALA A 113 -9.64 3.18 -15.01
C ALA A 113 -8.70 2.05 -15.50
N LEU A 114 -8.55 0.96 -14.73
CA LEU A 114 -7.76 -0.23 -15.07
C LEU A 114 -8.65 -1.34 -15.64
#